data_AF-A0A2V8MRC6-F1
#
_entry.id   AF-A0A2V8MRC6-F1
#
_cell.length_a   1.000
_cell.length_b   1.000
_cell.length_c   1.000
_cell.angle_alpha   90.00
_cell.angle_beta   90.00
_cell.angle_gamma   90.00
#
_symmetry.space_group_name_H-M   'P 1'
#
loop_
_entity.id
_entity.type
_entity.pdbx_description
1 polymer ?
#
loop_
_entity_poly.entity_id
_entity_poly.type
_entity_poly.pdbx_seq_one_letter_code
_entity_poly.pdbx_strand_id
1 'polypeptide(L)'
;MAAQSERLEPDNSPAGTRPIELVTENGFSIFRPWEIDETPPPVTGKYCFQVRKPNSPEPERQIAVDLAEDITSQIASYTRGRIALSSSFWIACAERHLAAYLWKHDDYPPGGKLTVDRLTSEDFDQAGRWGKTGRLPI
;
A
#
# COMPACT_ATOMS: atom_id res chain seq x y z
N MET A 1 43.23 24.53 -11.87
CA MET A 1 42.51 23.38 -11.29
C MET A 1 41.10 23.42 -11.84
N ALA A 2 40.75 22.52 -12.75
CA ALA A 2 39.48 22.57 -13.49
C ALA A 2 38.45 21.68 -12.77
N ALA A 3 37.31 22.26 -12.40
CA ALA A 3 36.15 21.54 -11.90
C ALA A 3 35.48 20.81 -13.08
N GLN A 4 35.48 19.49 -13.05
CA GLN A 4 34.72 18.69 -14.00
C GLN A 4 33.27 18.66 -13.53
N SER A 5 32.39 19.27 -14.31
CA SER A 5 30.96 19.20 -14.13
C SER A 5 30.48 17.79 -14.47
N GLU A 6 30.10 17.01 -13.46
CA GLU A 6 29.32 15.79 -13.66
C GLU A 6 27.96 16.16 -14.25
N ARG A 7 27.79 15.79 -15.52
CA ARG A 7 26.56 15.91 -16.28
C ARG A 7 25.68 14.73 -15.92
N LEU A 8 24.69 14.96 -15.04
CA LEU A 8 23.59 14.04 -14.80
C LEU A 8 22.79 13.92 -16.10
N GLU A 9 22.98 12.81 -16.82
CA GLU A 9 22.16 12.44 -17.96
C GLU A 9 20.73 12.22 -17.45
N PRO A 10 19.71 12.87 -18.03
CA PRO A 10 18.32 12.60 -17.66
C PRO A 10 17.96 11.19 -18.14
N ASP A 11 17.60 10.33 -17.19
CA ASP A 11 17.07 8.99 -17.44
C ASP A 11 15.80 9.11 -18.29
N ASN A 12 15.97 9.03 -19.61
CA ASN A 12 14.89 9.02 -20.58
C ASN A 12 14.35 7.59 -20.72
N SER A 13 13.94 7.00 -19.60
CA SER A 13 13.06 5.83 -19.63
C SER A 13 11.67 6.32 -20.04
N PRO A 14 10.99 5.70 -21.02
CA PRO A 14 9.60 6.03 -21.28
C PRO A 14 8.83 5.82 -19.98
N ALA A 15 8.11 6.86 -19.54
CA ALA A 15 7.16 6.80 -18.44
C ALA A 15 5.96 5.92 -18.85
N GLY A 16 6.20 4.66 -19.17
CA GLY A 16 5.17 3.64 -19.05
C GLY A 16 4.78 3.67 -17.58
N THR A 17 3.51 3.95 -17.32
CA THR A 17 2.87 4.04 -16.01
C THR A 17 3.41 2.95 -15.10
N ARG A 18 4.49 3.23 -14.37
CA ARG A 18 5.04 2.23 -13.46
C ARG A 18 4.01 2.15 -12.35
N PRO A 19 3.47 0.96 -12.07
CA PRO A 19 2.55 0.80 -10.96
C PRO A 19 3.19 1.35 -9.69
N ILE A 20 2.37 1.93 -8.81
CA ILE A 20 2.87 2.49 -7.55
C ILE A 20 3.56 1.36 -6.79
N GLU A 21 4.89 1.45 -6.71
CA GLU A 21 5.76 0.55 -5.97
C GLU A 21 6.09 1.21 -4.63
N LEU A 22 5.70 0.55 -3.54
CA LEU A 22 6.13 0.97 -2.22
C LEU A 22 7.37 0.15 -1.83
N VAL A 23 8.48 0.85 -1.65
CA VAL A 23 9.73 0.25 -1.20
C VAL A 23 9.91 0.54 0.28
N THR A 24 10.05 -0.52 1.09
CA THR A 24 10.35 -0.39 2.52
C THR A 24 11.82 -0.02 2.73
N GLU A 25 12.17 0.54 3.89
CA GLU A 25 13.55 0.94 4.19
C GLU A 25 14.53 -0.25 4.21
N ASN A 26 14.06 -1.46 4.54
CA ASN A 26 14.87 -2.68 4.45
C ASN A 26 14.95 -3.25 3.04
N GLY A 27 14.29 -2.65 2.04
CA GLY A 27 14.44 -2.96 0.62
C GLY A 27 13.37 -3.90 0.04
N PHE A 28 12.29 -4.19 0.75
CA PHE A 28 11.17 -4.94 0.18
C PHE A 28 10.37 -4.05 -0.77
N SER A 29 10.04 -4.58 -1.94
CA SER A 29 9.14 -3.92 -2.88
C SER A 29 7.75 -4.51 -2.79
N ILE A 30 6.74 -3.66 -2.65
CA ILE A 30 5.32 -4.03 -2.62
C ILE A 30 4.65 -3.48 -3.89
N PHE A 31 4.00 -4.37 -4.64
CA PHE A 31 3.28 -4.07 -5.87
C PHE A 31 1.78 -4.38 -5.72
N ARG A 32 0.98 -3.57 -6.40
CA ARG A 32 -0.49 -3.69 -6.46
C ARG A 32 -0.90 -4.28 -7.81
N PRO A 33 -1.12 -5.61 -7.92
CA PRO A 33 -1.34 -6.27 -9.20
C PRO A 33 -2.53 -5.69 -9.97
N TRP A 34 -3.62 -5.30 -9.28
CA TRP A 34 -4.78 -4.71 -9.95
C TRP A 34 -4.51 -3.37 -10.65
N GLU A 35 -3.52 -2.59 -10.21
CA GLU A 35 -3.11 -1.36 -10.91
C GLU A 35 -2.25 -1.68 -12.15
N ILE A 36 -1.58 -2.82 -12.17
CA ILE A 36 -0.81 -3.33 -13.32
C ILE A 36 -1.74 -3.90 -14.38
N ASP A 37 -2.71 -4.70 -13.94
CA ASP A 37 -3.66 -5.40 -14.79
C ASP A 37 -4.83 -4.50 -15.23
N GLU A 38 -4.85 -3.22 -14.83
CA GLU A 38 -5.95 -2.27 -15.04
C GLU A 38 -7.33 -2.81 -14.59
N THR A 39 -7.32 -3.63 -13.53
CA THR A 39 -8.53 -4.23 -12.96
C THR A 39 -9.06 -3.42 -11.79
N PRO A 40 -10.38 -3.46 -11.51
CA PRO A 40 -10.93 -2.73 -10.38
C PRO A 40 -10.33 -3.22 -9.06
N PRO A 41 -10.11 -2.31 -8.09
CA PRO A 41 -9.56 -2.67 -6.80
C PRO A 41 -10.49 -3.63 -6.03
N PRO A 42 -9.92 -4.48 -5.16
CA PRO A 42 -10.70 -5.39 -4.34
C PRO A 42 -11.75 -4.67 -3.48
N VAL A 43 -12.97 -5.22 -3.45
CA VAL A 43 -14.12 -4.66 -2.69
C VAL A 43 -14.40 -5.42 -1.39
N THR A 44 -13.67 -6.49 -1.11
CA THR A 44 -14.01 -7.49 -0.08
C THR A 44 -13.30 -7.29 1.26
N GLY A 45 -12.49 -6.23 1.41
CA GLY A 45 -11.59 -6.06 2.56
C GLY A 45 -10.37 -6.98 2.53
N LYS A 46 -10.17 -7.71 1.42
CA LYS A 46 -9.01 -8.55 1.14
C LYS A 46 -8.21 -7.96 -0.01
N TYR A 47 -6.94 -7.65 0.23
CA TYR A 47 -6.06 -7.02 -0.75
C TYR A 47 -4.84 -7.91 -0.99
N CYS A 48 -4.65 -8.35 -2.23
CA CYS A 48 -3.52 -9.20 -2.60
C CYS A 48 -2.39 -8.37 -3.20
N PHE A 49 -1.28 -8.24 -2.49
CA PHE A 49 -0.08 -7.55 -2.96
C PHE A 49 0.94 -8.57 -3.47
N GLN A 50 1.79 -8.17 -4.42
CA GLN A 50 2.99 -8.92 -4.75
C GLN A 50 4.17 -8.29 -4.00
N VAL A 51 4.96 -9.10 -3.33
CA VAL A 51 6.08 -8.64 -2.51
C VAL A 51 7.38 -9.29 -2.95
N ARG A 52 8.37 -8.47 -3.26
CA ARG A 52 9.72 -8.90 -3.61
C ARG A 52 10.69 -8.61 -2.47
N LYS A 53 11.45 -9.62 -2.05
CA LYS A 53 12.50 -9.48 -1.04
C LYS A 53 13.77 -8.91 -1.68
N PRO A 54 14.46 -7.96 -1.04
CA PRO A 54 15.70 -7.40 -1.58
C PRO A 54 16.77 -8.48 -1.69
N ASN A 55 17.55 -8.45 -2.78
CA ASN A 55 18.68 -9.34 -3.02
C ASN A 55 18.34 -10.84 -2.94
N SER A 56 17.05 -11.22 -2.98
CA SER A 56 16.65 -12.60 -3.00
C SER A 56 16.52 -13.08 -4.45
N PRO A 57 17.10 -14.25 -4.80
CA PRO A 57 16.83 -14.89 -6.09
C PRO A 57 15.41 -15.49 -6.15
N GLU A 58 14.69 -15.50 -5.02
CA GLU A 58 13.31 -15.99 -4.97
C GLU A 58 12.37 -15.07 -5.76
N PRO A 59 11.37 -15.65 -6.46
CA PRO A 59 10.36 -14.85 -7.14
C PRO A 59 9.53 -14.04 -6.12
N GLU A 60 8.90 -12.98 -6.62
CA GLU A 60 7.90 -12.22 -5.86
C GLU A 60 6.80 -13.15 -5.33
N ARG A 61 6.39 -12.91 -4.08
CA ARG A 61 5.38 -13.70 -3.40
C ARG A 61 4.08 -12.92 -3.30
N GLN A 62 2.97 -13.58 -3.59
CA GLN A 62 1.66 -13.00 -3.37
C GLN A 62 1.31 -13.05 -1.87
N ILE A 63 1.00 -11.89 -1.30
CA ILE A 63 0.62 -11.72 0.10
C ILE A 63 -0.80 -11.14 0.18
N ALA A 64 -1.70 -11.88 0.80
CA ALA A 64 -3.06 -11.44 1.06
C ALA A 64 -3.14 -10.68 2.40
N VAL A 65 -3.58 -9.44 2.37
CA VAL A 65 -3.88 -8.64 3.56
C VAL A 65 -5.39 -8.63 3.77
N ASP A 66 -5.82 -9.19 4.89
CA ASP A 66 -7.23 -9.34 5.28
C ASP A 66 -7.53 -8.36 6.40
N LEU A 67 -8.47 -7.45 6.16
CA LEU A 67 -8.94 -6.52 7.18
C LEU A 67 -10.02 -7.22 8.01
N ALA A 68 -9.85 -7.27 9.33
CA ALA A 68 -10.87 -7.81 10.20
C ALA A 68 -12.16 -6.98 10.10
N GLU A 69 -13.33 -7.62 10.15
CA GLU A 69 -14.62 -6.91 10.12
C GLU A 69 -14.67 -5.82 11.20
N ASP A 70 -14.14 -6.11 12.40
CA ASP A 70 -14.10 -5.19 13.53
C ASP A 70 -13.46 -3.83 13.16
N ILE A 71 -12.30 -3.84 12.50
CA ILE A 71 -11.63 -2.59 12.11
C ILE A 71 -12.40 -1.84 11.00
N THR A 72 -13.04 -2.57 10.10
CA THR A 72 -13.88 -1.95 9.05
C THR A 72 -15.13 -1.30 9.65
N SER A 73 -15.75 -1.95 10.63
CA SER A 73 -16.89 -1.42 11.40
C SER A 73 -16.48 -0.21 12.26
N GLN A 74 -15.29 -0.21 12.85
CA GLN A 74 -14.76 0.92 13.60
C GLN A 74 -14.58 2.15 12.72
N ILE A 75 -13.93 2.03 11.56
CA ILE A 75 -13.76 3.14 10.61
C ILE A 75 -15.10 3.56 10.00
N ALA A 76 -15.99 2.62 9.68
CA ALA A 76 -17.33 2.95 9.22
C ALA A 76 -18.08 3.79 10.27
N SER A 77 -18.01 3.42 11.54
CA SER A 77 -18.62 4.20 12.63
C SER A 77 -17.96 5.57 12.79
N TYR A 78 -16.64 5.63 12.79
CA TYR A 78 -15.86 6.86 12.94
C TYR A 78 -16.11 7.85 11.79
N THR A 79 -16.18 7.36 10.55
CA THR A 79 -16.37 8.19 9.35
C THR A 79 -17.82 8.33 8.92
N ARG A 80 -18.76 7.72 9.64
CA ARG A 80 -20.20 7.63 9.30
C ARG A 80 -20.45 6.98 7.93
N GLY A 81 -19.73 5.91 7.63
CA GLY A 81 -19.89 5.09 6.42
C GLY A 81 -19.39 5.75 5.13
N ARG A 82 -18.58 6.80 5.23
CA ARG A 82 -18.11 7.56 4.05
C ARG A 82 -17.03 6.85 3.25
N ILE A 83 -16.33 5.89 3.85
CA ILE A 83 -15.22 5.19 3.20
C ILE A 83 -15.67 3.79 2.78
N ALA A 84 -15.86 3.60 1.47
CA ALA A 84 -16.13 2.29 0.89
C ALA A 84 -14.89 1.38 0.96
N LEU A 85 -15.06 0.06 1.04
CA LEU A 85 -13.95 -0.90 1.10
C LEU A 85 -13.05 -0.85 -0.15
N SER A 86 -13.57 -0.51 -1.32
CA SER A 86 -12.73 -0.29 -2.52
C SER A 86 -11.98 1.04 -2.53
N SER A 87 -12.12 1.87 -1.49
CA SER A 87 -11.46 3.17 -1.43
C SER A 87 -9.94 3.01 -1.32
N SER A 88 -9.23 3.94 -1.96
CA SER A 88 -7.77 4.08 -1.83
C SER A 88 -7.30 4.16 -0.37
N PHE A 89 -8.17 4.60 0.55
CA PHE A 89 -7.88 4.56 1.99
C PHE A 89 -7.56 3.14 2.47
N TRP A 90 -8.43 2.16 2.17
CA TRP A 90 -8.24 0.79 2.67
C TRP A 90 -7.08 0.08 1.96
N ILE A 91 -6.89 0.37 0.68
CA ILE A 91 -5.73 -0.11 -0.08
C ILE A 91 -4.43 0.40 0.58
N ALA A 92 -4.34 1.71 0.83
CA ALA A 92 -3.17 2.32 1.48
C ALA A 92 -3.01 1.87 2.95
N CYS A 93 -4.11 1.61 3.65
CA CYS A 93 -4.09 1.02 4.99
C CYS A 93 -3.47 -0.38 4.96
N ALA A 94 -3.99 -1.27 4.11
CA ALA A 94 -3.49 -2.63 3.97
C ALA A 94 -2.00 -2.65 3.55
N GLU A 95 -1.60 -1.79 2.63
CA GLU A 95 -0.21 -1.64 2.20
C GLU A 95 0.71 -1.16 3.33
N ARG A 96 0.31 -0.14 4.11
CA ARG A 96 1.11 0.35 5.23
C ARG A 96 1.31 -0.70 6.32
N HIS A 97 0.26 -1.44 6.66
CA HIS A 97 0.35 -2.54 7.62
C HIS A 97 1.26 -3.66 7.12
N LEU A 98 1.20 -3.99 5.82
CA LEU A 98 2.12 -4.93 5.20
C LEU A 98 3.57 -4.43 5.22
N ALA A 99 3.80 -3.18 4.84
CA ALA A 99 5.12 -2.54 4.87
C ALA A 99 5.72 -2.54 6.29
N ALA A 100 4.92 -2.20 7.29
CA ALA A 100 5.32 -2.23 8.69
C ALA A 100 5.67 -3.65 9.16
N TYR A 101 4.91 -4.67 8.72
CA TYR A 101 5.24 -6.07 9.02
C TYR A 101 6.57 -6.48 8.40
N LEU A 102 6.74 -6.25 7.09
CA LEU A 102 7.95 -6.61 6.36
C LEU A 102 9.19 -5.92 6.91
N TRP A 103 9.06 -4.64 7.29
CA TRP A 103 10.13 -3.89 7.94
C TRP A 103 10.49 -4.46 9.32
N LYS A 104 9.48 -4.77 10.14
CA LYS A 104 9.69 -5.26 11.51
C LYS A 104 10.22 -6.69 11.57
N HIS A 105 9.76 -7.56 10.68
CA HIS A 105 10.05 -8.99 10.72
C HIS A 105 11.16 -9.41 9.74
N ASP A 106 11.52 -8.56 8.78
CA ASP A 106 12.48 -8.84 7.70
C ASP A 106 12.17 -10.12 6.90
N ASP A 107 10.90 -10.54 6.93
CA ASP A 107 10.42 -11.74 6.26
C ASP A 107 8.93 -11.65 5.94
N TYR A 108 8.46 -12.62 5.15
CA TYR A 108 7.07 -12.68 4.72
C TYR A 108 6.16 -13.11 5.86
N PRO A 109 4.89 -12.68 5.87
CA PRO A 109 3.94 -13.22 6.82
C PRO A 109 3.74 -14.73 6.59
N PRO A 110 3.61 -15.53 7.66
CA PRO A 110 3.46 -16.98 7.55
C PRO A 110 2.20 -17.33 6.76
N GLY A 111 2.33 -18.26 5.81
CA GLY A 111 1.21 -18.67 4.95
C GLY A 111 0.80 -17.63 3.89
N GLY A 112 1.60 -16.58 3.68
CA GLY A 112 1.31 -15.55 2.68
C GLY A 112 0.07 -14.72 3.00
N LYS A 113 -0.34 -14.67 4.27
CA LYS A 113 -1.49 -13.91 4.73
C LYS A 113 -1.15 -13.05 5.93
N LEU A 114 -1.47 -11.77 5.85
CA LEU A 114 -1.45 -10.83 6.97
C LEU A 114 -2.89 -10.48 7.35
N THR A 115 -3.23 -10.55 8.63
CA THR A 115 -4.54 -10.11 9.13
C THR A 115 -4.34 -8.83 9.92
N VAL A 116 -5.08 -7.78 9.57
CA VAL A 116 -5.06 -6.51 10.30
C VAL A 116 -6.28 -6.48 11.21
N ASP A 117 -6.05 -6.73 12.51
CA ASP A 117 -7.09 -6.70 13.54
C ASP A 117 -7.08 -5.40 14.36
N ARG A 118 -6.04 -4.56 14.21
CA ARG A 118 -5.88 -3.32 14.97
C ARG A 118 -5.46 -2.18 14.07
N LEU A 119 -6.12 -1.04 14.27
CA LEU A 119 -5.77 0.22 13.64
C LEU A 119 -4.88 1.05 14.56
N THR A 120 -3.93 1.74 13.95
CA THR A 120 -3.06 2.71 14.62
C THR A 120 -3.74 4.08 14.69
N SER A 121 -3.26 4.97 15.55
CA SER A 121 -3.74 6.36 15.58
C SER A 121 -3.55 7.08 14.24
N GLU A 122 -2.52 6.73 13.48
CA GLU A 122 -2.30 7.25 12.13
C GLU A 122 -3.43 6.83 11.19
N ASP A 123 -3.92 5.59 11.27
CA ASP A 123 -5.02 5.11 10.44
C ASP A 123 -6.31 5.92 10.66
N PHE A 124 -6.60 6.30 11.91
CA PHE A 124 -7.75 7.15 12.23
C PHE A 124 -7.58 8.59 11.74
N ASP A 125 -6.37 9.16 11.82
CA ASP A 125 -6.09 10.48 11.26
C ASP A 125 -6.30 10.49 9.75
N GLN A 126 -5.72 9.51 9.04
CA GLN A 126 -5.91 9.34 7.60
C GLN A 126 -7.41 9.16 7.28
N ALA A 127 -8.13 8.27 7.96
CA ALA A 127 -9.56 8.10 7.73
C ALA A 127 -10.35 9.42 7.88
N GLY A 128 -10.00 10.22 8.89
CA GLY A 128 -10.60 11.53 9.12
C GLY A 128 -10.34 12.54 8.01
N ARG A 129 -9.21 12.44 7.30
CA ARG A 129 -8.85 13.30 6.16
C ARG A 129 -9.59 12.89 4.88
N TRP A 130 -9.68 11.60 4.59
CA TRP A 130 -10.41 11.09 3.41
C TRP A 130 -11.92 11.36 3.51
N GLY A 131 -12.49 11.26 4.72
CA GLY A 131 -13.90 11.58 4.96
C GLY A 131 -14.29 13.06 4.75
N LYS A 132 -13.31 13.96 4.53
CA LYS A 132 -13.51 15.41 4.29
C LYS A 132 -13.39 15.81 2.81
N THR A 133 -12.77 15.00 1.95
CA THR A 133 -12.49 15.33 0.54
C THR A 133 -13.73 15.35 -0.36
N GLY A 134 -14.91 14.95 0.14
CA GLY A 134 -16.17 14.98 -0.63
C GLY A 134 -16.95 16.31 -0.64
N ARG A 135 -16.41 17.41 -0.09
CA ARG A 135 -17.12 18.70 -0.07
C ARG A 135 -16.47 19.69 -1.05
N LEU A 136 -16.79 19.56 -2.34
CA LEU A 136 -16.74 20.72 -3.23
C LEU A 136 -17.89 21.65 -2.82
N PRO A 137 -17.64 22.94 -2.55
CA PRO A 137 -18.72 23.90 -2.40
C PRO A 137 -19.38 24.13 -3.77
N ILE A 138 -20.70 23.99 -3.80
CA ILE A 138 -21.60 24.45 -4.88
C ILE A 138 -21.66 25.98 -4.89
#